data_AF-A0A2X3D3N4-F1
#
_entry.id   AF-A0A2X3D3N4-F1
#
_cell.length_a   1.000
_cell.length_b   1.000
_cell.length_c   1.000
_cell.angle_alpha   90.00
_cell.angle_beta   90.00
_cell.angle_gamma   90.00
#
_symmetry.space_group_name_H-M   'P 1'
#
loop_
_entity.id
_entity.type
_entity.pdbx_description
1 polymer ?
#
loop_
_entity_poly.entity_id
_entity_poly.type
_entity_poly.pdbx_seq_one_letter_code
_entity_poly.pdbx_strand_id
1 'polypeptide(L)' 'MTSRRDWQLQQLGITQWSLRRPGALQGEIAISLPEHIRLVMVRKPRRR' A
#
# COMPACT_ATOMS: atom_id res chain seq x y z
N MET A 1 6.40 -8.11 -0.02
CA MET A 1 6.95 -8.51 -1.32
C MET A 1 7.00 -7.25 -2.18
N THR A 2 8.19 -6.79 -2.56
CA THR A 2 8.28 -5.71 -3.56
C THR A 2 8.06 -6.34 -4.91
N SER A 3 6.87 -6.15 -5.48
CA SER A 3 6.55 -6.65 -6.83
C SER A 3 7.45 -5.96 -7.85
N ARG A 4 7.75 -6.62 -8.98
CA ARG A 4 8.46 -5.98 -10.12
C ARG A 4 7.77 -4.67 -10.53
N ARG A 5 6.45 -4.61 -10.40
CA ARG A 5 5.65 -3.40 -10.65
C ARG A 5 5.94 -2.30 -9.62
N ASP A 6 6.02 -2.64 -8.32
CA ASP A 6 6.32 -1.67 -7.26
C ASP A 6 7.70 -1.03 -7.49
N TRP A 7 8.68 -1.83 -7.92
CA TRP A 7 10.01 -1.34 -8.25
C TRP A 7 10.00 -0.40 -9.47
N GLN A 8 9.25 -0.73 -10.52
CA GLN A 8 9.11 0.14 -11.70
C GLN A 8 8.44 1.47 -11.36
N LEU A 9 7.36 1.45 -10.57
CA LEU A 9 6.68 2.67 -10.12
C LEU A 9 7.63 3.56 -9.31
N GLN A 10 8.45 2.97 -8.45
CA GLN A 10 9.46 3.69 -7.68
C GLN A 10 10.51 4.37 -8.57
N GLN A 11 10.99 3.70 -9.62
CA GLN A 11 11.96 4.31 -10.57
C GLN A 11 11.37 5.49 -11.35
N LEU A 12 10.05 5.50 -11.55
CA LEU A 12 9.33 6.60 -12.19
C LEU A 12 8.96 7.73 -11.22
N GLY A 13 9.32 7.63 -9.93
CA GLY A 13 8.96 8.60 -8.91
C GLY A 13 7.49 8.54 -8.48
N ILE A 14 6.76 7.49 -8.85
CA ILE A 14 5.35 7.30 -8.49
C ILE A 14 5.29 6.71 -7.08
N THR A 15 4.92 7.55 -6.11
CA THR A 15 4.83 7.18 -4.69
C THR A 15 3.40 6.91 -4.23
N GLN A 16 2.41 7.20 -5.08
CA GLN A 16 0.99 6.98 -4.81
C GLN A 16 0.35 6.26 -6.00
N TRP A 17 -0.33 5.15 -5.70
CA TRP A 17 -1.01 4.33 -6.70
C TRP A 17 -2.06 3.46 -6.03
N SER A 18 -3.08 3.06 -6.79
CA SER A 18 -4.15 2.17 -6.34
C SER A 18 -4.18 0.90 -7.16
N LEU A 19 -4.31 -0.26 -6.52
CA LEU A 19 -4.52 -1.53 -7.21
C LEU A 19 -5.96 -1.62 -7.70
N ARG A 20 -6.14 -1.95 -8.99
CA ARG A 20 -7.47 -2.18 -9.57
C ARG A 20 -8.07 -3.55 -9.20
N ARG A 21 -7.22 -4.55 -8.93
CA ARG A 21 -7.60 -5.91 -8.54
C ARG A 21 -6.70 -6.38 -7.40
N PRO A 22 -6.92 -5.88 -6.17
CA PRO A 22 -6.11 -6.28 -5.01
C PRO A 22 -6.14 -7.80 -4.81
N GLY A 23 -7.34 -8.41 -4.73
CA GLY A 23 -7.52 -9.85 -4.46
C GLY A 23 -6.95 -10.83 -5.49
N ALA A 24 -6.27 -10.36 -6.55
CA ALA A 24 -5.47 -11.21 -7.43
C ALA A 24 -4.05 -11.47 -6.88
N LEU A 25 -3.63 -10.77 -5.82
CA LEU A 25 -2.34 -10.98 -5.18
C LEU A 25 -2.44 -12.13 -4.15
N GLN A 26 -1.59 -13.14 -4.33
CA GLN A 26 -1.58 -14.34 -3.50
C GLN A 26 -1.01 -14.02 -2.11
N GLY A 27 -1.74 -14.38 -1.05
CA GLY A 27 -1.32 -14.12 0.34
C GLY A 27 -1.64 -12.72 0.87
N GLU A 28 -2.52 -11.97 0.19
CA GLU A 28 -3.01 -10.70 0.72
C GLU A 28 -3.85 -10.86 1.98
N ILE A 29 -3.68 -9.90 2.90
CA ILE A 29 -4.58 -9.64 4.02
C ILE A 29 -5.08 -8.21 3.85
N ALA A 30 -6.36 -8.05 3.54
CA ALA A 30 -7.00 -6.74 3.41
C ALA A 30 -7.56 -6.30 4.76
N ILE A 31 -7.41 -5.01 5.07
CA ILE A 31 -8.06 -4.36 6.21
C ILE A 31 -9.09 -3.40 5.63
N SER A 32 -10.37 -3.67 5.87
CA SER A 32 -11.45 -2.77 5.48
C SER A 32 -11.51 -1.57 6.43
N LEU A 33 -11.34 -0.37 5.89
CA LEU A 33 -11.54 0.86 6.64
C LEU A 33 -13.04 1.23 6.60
N PRO A 34 -13.65 1.56 7.75
CA PRO A 34 -14.99 2.12 7.78
C PRO A 34 -15.13 3.37 6.92
N GLU A 35 -16.27 3.53 6.25
CA GLU A 35 -16.50 4.60 5.27
C GLU A 35 -16.40 6.03 5.84
N HIS A 36 -16.56 6.20 7.16
CA HIS A 36 -16.45 7.51 7.81
C HIS A 36 -15.00 7.93 8.08
N ILE A 37 -14.02 7.03 7.93
CA ILE A 37 -12.60 7.39 8.08
C ILE A 37 -12.14 8.19 6.88
N ARG A 38 -11.59 9.38 7.14
CA ARG A 38 -11.10 10.31 6.10
C ARG A 38 -9.57 10.41 6.03
N LEU A 39 -8.86 9.90 7.05
CA LEU A 39 -7.40 10.00 7.14
C LEU A 39 -6.81 8.76 7.78
N VAL A 40 -5.74 8.23 7.17
CA VAL A 40 -4.88 7.19 7.73
C VAL A 40 -3.45 7.71 7.70
N MET A 41 -2.77 7.69 8.86
CA MET A 41 -1.37 8.09 8.98
C MET A 41 -0.53 6.89 9.39
N VAL A 42 0.55 6.62 8.65
CA VAL A 42 1.48 5.52 8.92
C VAL A 42 2.84 6.08 9.32
N ARG A 43 3.42 5.59 10.41
CA ARG A 43 4.74 6.00 10.88
C ARG A 43 5.50 4.81 11.46
N LYS A 44 6.79 4.70 11.17
CA LYS A 44 7.67 3.75 11.89
C LYS A 44 7.86 4.24 13.34
N PRO A 45 7.68 3.37 14.36
CA PRO A 45 7.96 3.75 15.74
C PRO A 45 9.46 4.05 15.89
N ARG A 46 9.78 5.14 16.59
CA ARG A 46 11.17 5.47 16.94
C ARG A 46 11.57 4.56 18.11
N ARG A 47 12.53 3.67 17.90
CA ARG A 47 13.14 2.92 19.02
C ARG A 47 14.11 3.84 19.75
N ARG A 48 13.98 3.91 21.08
CA ARG A 48 15.02 4.41 21.99
C ARG A 48 15.87 3.24 22.44
#